data_AF-A0AAW5EKF4-F1
#
_entry.id   AF-A0AAW5EKF4-F1
#
_cell.length_a   1.000
_cell.length_b   1.000
_cell.length_c   1.000
_cell.angle_alpha   90.00
_cell.angle_beta   90.00
_cell.angle_gamma   90.00
#
_symmetry.space_group_name_H-M   'P 1'
#
loop_
_entity.id
_entity.type
_entity.pdbx_description
1 polymer ?
#
loop_
_entity_poly.entity_id
_entity_poly.type
_entity_poly.pdbx_seq_one_letter_code
_entity_poly.pdbx_strand_id
1 'polypeptide(L)'
;DLTLPGIDGLEVCREIRQKYNIPIIISSARGDLSDKVVGLQIGADDYLPKPYDPKEMHARIMSLIRRTKRAENTNNENINSAFKIDERKHEITYQNKVLTLTPAEYEILEYLIQQHGY
;
A
#
# COMPACT_ATOMS: atom_id res chain seq x y z
N ASP A 1 -13.85 -15.10 2.61
CA ASP A 1 -14.79 -15.67 3.60
C ASP A 1 -13.98 -16.54 4.55
N LEU A 2 -14.43 -16.73 5.80
CA LEU A 2 -13.84 -17.73 6.70
C LEU A 2 -14.43 -19.11 6.51
N THR A 3 -15.70 -19.18 6.12
CA THR A 3 -16.37 -20.44 5.80
C THR A 3 -16.17 -20.74 4.31
N LEU A 4 -14.94 -21.10 3.94
CA LEU A 4 -14.63 -21.59 2.61
C LEU A 4 -14.80 -23.12 2.57
N PRO A 5 -15.31 -23.69 1.47
CA PRO A 5 -15.34 -25.14 1.33
C PRO A 5 -13.92 -25.69 1.20
N GLY A 6 -13.56 -26.65 2.06
CA GLY A 6 -12.31 -27.42 1.98
C GLY A 6 -11.08 -26.79 2.64
N ILE A 7 -11.09 -25.51 2.99
CA ILE A 7 -9.99 -24.83 3.67
C ILE A 7 -10.52 -23.78 4.64
N ASP A 8 -9.85 -23.58 5.78
CA ASP A 8 -10.19 -22.48 6.69
C ASP A 8 -9.71 -21.15 6.11
N GLY A 9 -10.60 -20.16 6.04
CA GLY A 9 -10.25 -18.84 5.52
C GLY A 9 -9.23 -18.09 6.38
N LEU A 10 -9.07 -18.43 7.66
CA LEU A 10 -7.98 -17.89 8.49
C LEU A 10 -6.62 -18.40 8.00
N GLU A 11 -6.54 -19.68 7.64
CA GLU A 11 -5.32 -20.26 7.09
C GLU A 11 -4.99 -19.67 5.72
N VAL A 12 -6.00 -19.46 4.87
CA VAL A 12 -5.83 -18.75 3.60
C VAL A 12 -5.28 -17.34 3.83
N CYS A 13 -5.83 -16.59 4.80
CA CYS A 13 -5.34 -15.25 5.13
C CYS A 13 -3.86 -15.28 5.54
N ARG A 14 -3.48 -16.25 6.38
CA ARG A 14 -2.10 -16.45 6.82
C ARG A 14 -1.16 -16.71 5.64
N GLU A 15 -1.52 -17.62 4.74
CA GLU A 15 -0.70 -17.95 3.57
C GLU A 15 -0.57 -16.77 2.60
N ILE A 16 -1.66 -16.06 2.33
CA ILE A 16 -1.63 -14.87 1.46
C ILE A 16 -0.72 -13.82 2.06
N ARG A 17 -0.84 -13.52 3.36
CA ARG A 17 0.00 -12.50 4.01
C ARG A 17 1.49 -12.87 4.02
N GLN A 18 1.82 -14.16 4.08
CA GLN A 18 3.21 -14.64 3.99
C GLN A 18 3.82 -14.44 2.59
N LYS A 19 3.00 -14.49 1.53
CA LYS A 19 3.47 -14.42 0.13
C LYS A 19 3.31 -13.03 -0.49
N TYR A 20 2.32 -12.26 -0.05
CA TYR A 20 1.90 -11.02 -0.70
C TYR A 20 1.65 -9.92 0.33
N ASN A 21 2.03 -8.69 -0.05
CA ASN A 21 1.72 -7.49 0.72
C ASN A 21 0.55 -6.71 0.11
N ILE A 22 -0.58 -7.38 -0.08
CA ILE A 22 -1.82 -6.77 -0.59
C ILE A 22 -2.83 -6.53 0.55
N PRO A 23 -3.74 -5.55 0.43
CA PRO A 23 -4.79 -5.37 1.43
C PRO A 23 -5.77 -6.55 1.49
N ILE A 24 -6.10 -7.02 2.69
CA ILE A 24 -7.00 -8.16 2.94
C ILE A 24 -8.18 -7.72 3.80
N ILE A 25 -9.40 -7.90 3.29
CA ILE A 25 -10.64 -7.80 4.08
C ILE A 25 -11.20 -9.20 4.30
N ILE A 26 -11.37 -9.59 5.56
CA ILE A 26 -12.15 -10.78 5.91
C ILE A 26 -13.63 -10.39 5.98
N SER A 27 -14.48 -11.11 5.25
CA SER A 27 -15.93 -10.98 5.32
C SER A 27 -16.54 -12.35 5.63
N SER A 28 -17.22 -12.49 6.77
CA SER A 28 -17.74 -13.78 7.25
C SER A 28 -19.02 -13.63 8.07
N ALA A 29 -19.84 -14.68 8.13
CA ALA A 29 -20.97 -14.76 9.07
C ALA A 29 -20.51 -14.95 10.53
N ARG A 30 -19.24 -15.33 10.75
CA ARG A 30 -18.62 -15.38 12.07
C ARG A 30 -18.38 -13.96 12.57
N GLY A 31 -19.13 -13.55 13.59
CA GLY A 31 -19.18 -12.16 14.04
C GLY A 31 -18.74 -11.92 15.48
N ASP A 32 -18.27 -12.94 16.19
CA ASP A 32 -17.77 -12.76 17.55
C ASP A 32 -16.43 -12.00 17.57
N LEU A 33 -16.16 -11.39 18.72
CA LEU A 33 -14.97 -10.57 18.91
C LEU A 33 -13.67 -11.39 18.77
N SER A 34 -13.69 -12.66 19.19
CA SER A 34 -12.50 -13.52 19.15
C SER A 34 -12.06 -13.76 17.71
N ASP A 35 -12.97 -14.12 16.82
CA ASP A 35 -12.68 -14.33 15.41
C ASP A 35 -12.18 -13.07 14.72
N LYS A 36 -12.76 -11.92 15.07
CA LYS A 36 -12.30 -10.62 14.57
C LYS A 36 -10.86 -10.33 15.00
N VAL A 37 -10.55 -10.54 16.27
CA VAL A 37 -9.20 -10.31 16.83
C VAL A 37 -8.19 -11.24 16.16
N VAL A 38 -8.52 -12.53 16.05
CA VAL A 38 -7.64 -13.53 15.42
C VAL A 38 -7.38 -13.19 13.95
N GLY A 39 -8.43 -12.85 13.18
CA GLY A 39 -8.27 -12.47 11.77
C GLY A 39 -7.34 -11.29 11.56
N LEU A 40 -7.46 -10.25 12.41
CA LEU A 40 -6.57 -9.08 12.36
C LEU A 40 -5.13 -9.43 12.78
N GLN A 41 -4.94 -10.26 13.80
CA GLN A 41 -3.60 -10.70 14.25
C GLN A 41 -2.87 -11.54 13.20
N ILE A 42 -3.59 -12.34 12.42
CA ILE A 42 -3.04 -13.15 11.33
C ILE A 42 -2.69 -12.29 10.10
N GLY A 43 -3.10 -11.02 10.09
CA GLY A 43 -2.71 -10.03 9.10
C GLY A 43 -3.82 -9.63 8.14
N ALA A 44 -5.09 -9.77 8.50
CA ALA A 44 -6.15 -9.03 7.81
C ALA A 44 -6.06 -7.54 8.13
N ASP A 45 -6.32 -6.68 7.14
CA ASP A 45 -6.35 -5.22 7.31
C ASP A 45 -7.72 -4.73 7.80
N ASP A 46 -8.77 -5.50 7.53
CA ASP A 46 -10.11 -5.25 8.04
C ASP A 46 -10.90 -6.56 8.19
N TYR A 47 -11.93 -6.52 9.02
CA TYR A 47 -12.85 -7.63 9.27
C TYR A 47 -14.28 -7.10 9.35
N LEU A 48 -15.14 -7.60 8.47
CA LEU A 48 -16.53 -7.18 8.32
C LEU A 48 -17.50 -8.37 8.48
N PRO A 49 -18.21 -8.46 9.62
CA PRO A 49 -19.18 -9.54 9.85
C PRO A 49 -20.45 -9.35 9.02
N LYS A 50 -20.96 -10.44 8.42
CA LYS A 50 -22.25 -10.49 7.71
C LYS A 50 -23.41 -10.63 8.71
N PRO A 51 -24.58 -10.02 8.44
CA PRO A 51 -24.91 -9.20 7.28
C PRO A 51 -24.42 -7.75 7.41
N TYR A 52 -24.08 -7.11 6.27
CA TYR A 52 -23.65 -5.72 6.19
C TYR A 52 -24.27 -5.01 4.98
N ASP A 53 -24.33 -3.68 5.04
CA ASP A 53 -24.74 -2.86 3.90
C ASP A 53 -23.65 -2.88 2.81
N PRO A 54 -23.96 -3.10 1.53
CA PRO A 54 -22.99 -3.03 0.45
C PRO A 54 -22.20 -1.71 0.40
N LYS A 55 -22.80 -0.59 0.82
CA LYS A 55 -22.15 0.72 0.92
C LYS A 55 -21.06 0.73 2.01
N GLU A 56 -21.26 0.00 3.11
CA GLU A 56 -20.23 -0.14 4.15
C GLU A 56 -19.02 -0.88 3.59
N MET A 57 -19.24 -2.01 2.91
CA MET A 57 -18.17 -2.78 2.27
C MET A 57 -17.42 -1.93 1.25
N HIS A 58 -18.14 -1.18 0.41
CA HIS A 58 -17.54 -0.26 -0.55
C HIS A 58 -16.65 0.80 0.12
N ALA A 59 -17.14 1.43 1.19
CA ALA A 59 -16.39 2.44 1.93
C ALA A 59 -15.10 1.88 2.54
N ARG A 60 -15.13 0.65 3.08
CA ARG A 60 -13.96 -0.05 3.64
C ARG A 60 -12.92 -0.37 2.57
N ILE A 61 -13.34 -0.90 1.42
CA ILE A 61 -12.47 -1.15 0.26
C ILE A 61 -11.75 0.14 -0.15
N MET A 62 -12.49 1.23 -0.35
CA MET A 62 -11.90 2.51 -0.78
C MET A 62 -10.97 3.11 0.28
N SER A 63 -11.28 2.92 1.56
CA SER A 63 -10.41 3.34 2.67
C SER A 63 -9.06 2.62 2.65
N LEU A 64 -9.06 1.30 2.42
CA LEU A 64 -7.83 0.51 2.33
C LEU A 64 -6.99 0.89 1.10
N ILE A 65 -7.60 0.99 -0.08
CA ILE A 65 -6.89 1.39 -1.30
C ILE A 65 -6.21 2.76 -1.12
N ARG A 66 -6.90 3.72 -0.50
CA ARG A 66 -6.32 5.04 -0.21
C ARG A 66 -5.11 4.97 0.73
N ARG A 67 -5.12 4.08 1.72
CA ARG A 67 -3.99 3.87 2.64
C ARG A 67 -2.81 3.23 1.92
N THR A 68 -3.06 2.23 1.08
CA THR A 68 -2.01 1.56 0.29
C THR A 68 -1.33 2.55 -0.66
N LYS A 69 -2.09 3.35 -1.41
CA LYS A 69 -1.53 4.37 -2.31
C LYS A 69 -0.69 5.42 -1.59
N ARG A 70 -1.07 5.81 -0.37
CA ARG A 70 -0.26 6.73 0.44
C ARG A 70 1.07 6.10 0.84
N ALA A 71 1.07 4.83 1.27
CA ALA A 71 2.28 4.11 1.59
C ALA A 71 3.19 3.92 0.36
N GLU A 72 2.63 3.66 -0.82
CA GLU A 72 3.37 3.60 -2.08
C GLU A 72 3.98 4.95 -2.46
N ASN A 73 3.25 6.05 -2.29
CA ASN A 73 3.79 7.39 -2.58
C ASN A 73 4.94 7.77 -1.63
N THR A 74 4.86 7.40 -0.34
CA THR A 74 5.97 7.59 0.61
C THR A 74 7.18 6.70 0.29
N ASN A 75 6.94 5.53 -0.30
CA ASN A 75 8.01 4.66 -0.79
C ASN A 75 8.59 5.16 -2.11
N ASN A 76 7.81 5.73 -3.03
CA ASN A 76 8.30 6.33 -4.28
C ASN A 76 9.16 7.58 -4.05
N GLU A 77 9.01 8.27 -2.92
CA GLU A 77 9.98 9.30 -2.48
C GLU A 77 11.34 8.67 -2.05
N ASN A 78 11.43 7.34 -1.94
CA ASN A 78 12.58 6.59 -1.42
C ASN A 78 13.01 5.37 -2.27
N ILE A 79 12.43 5.08 -3.43
CA ILE A 79 12.91 3.99 -4.29
C ILE A 79 14.21 4.44 -4.95
N ASN A 80 15.33 4.09 -4.31
CA ASN A 80 16.66 3.78 -4.87
C ASN A 80 17.28 4.65 -5.98
N SER A 81 16.72 5.81 -6.22
CA SER A 81 17.34 6.82 -7.04
C SER A 81 18.47 7.42 -6.25
N ALA A 82 19.70 7.22 -6.73
CA ALA A 82 20.82 8.03 -6.25
C ALA A 82 20.48 9.53 -6.33
N PHE A 83 19.51 9.90 -7.18
CA PHE A 83 18.93 11.22 -7.37
C PHE A 83 17.66 11.46 -6.54
N LYS A 84 17.62 12.52 -5.73
CA LYS A 84 16.39 13.05 -5.10
C LYS A 84 16.01 14.36 -5.76
N ILE A 85 14.72 14.56 -6.04
CA ILE A 85 14.20 15.80 -6.62
C ILE A 85 13.39 16.53 -5.54
N ASP A 86 13.73 17.80 -5.29
CA ASP A 86 12.94 18.74 -4.48
C ASP A 86 12.32 19.79 -5.41
N GLU A 87 11.10 19.54 -5.85
CA GLU A 87 10.36 20.42 -6.77
C GLU A 87 10.12 21.82 -6.18
N ARG A 88 10.06 21.96 -4.85
CA ARG A 88 9.80 23.25 -4.18
C ARG A 88 11.02 24.14 -4.22
N LYS A 89 12.21 23.55 -4.09
CA LYS A 89 13.49 24.26 -4.17
C LYS A 89 14.06 24.31 -5.58
N HIS A 90 13.50 23.54 -6.50
CA HIS A 90 14.04 23.36 -7.84
C HIS A 90 15.47 22.80 -7.79
N GLU A 91 15.68 21.80 -6.91
CA GLU A 91 16.99 21.19 -6.64
C GLU A 91 16.96 19.69 -6.89
N ILE A 92 18.03 19.16 -7.50
CA ILE A 92 18.27 17.72 -7.65
C ILE A 92 19.52 17.34 -6.86
N THR A 93 19.45 16.27 -6.08
CA THR A 93 20.51 15.82 -5.18
C THR A 93 20.99 14.42 -5.57
N TYR A 94 22.27 14.22 -5.86
CA TYR A 94 22.85 12.90 -6.09
C TYR A 94 23.63 12.43 -4.86
N GLN A 95 23.28 11.27 -4.28
CA GLN A 95 23.93 10.72 -3.07
C GLN A 95 24.04 11.74 -1.92
N ASN A 96 22.96 12.49 -1.67
CA ASN A 96 22.90 13.58 -0.69
C ASN A 96 23.81 14.80 -0.98
N LYS A 97 24.34 14.95 -2.21
CA LYS A 97 25.00 16.18 -2.67
C LYS A 97 24.13 16.92 -3.68
N VAL A 98 23.86 18.20 -3.40
CA VAL A 98 23.10 19.06 -4.32
C VAL A 98 23.91 19.24 -5.60
N LEU A 99 23.26 19.03 -6.75
CA LEU A 99 23.84 19.25 -8.06
C LEU A 99 23.64 20.71 -8.44
N THR A 100 24.72 21.37 -8.88
CA THR A 100 24.63 22.70 -9.50
C THR A 100 24.27 22.52 -10.97
N LEU A 101 23.01 22.77 -11.31
CA LEU A 101 22.47 22.60 -12.66
C LEU A 101 22.00 23.96 -13.21
N THR A 102 22.14 24.16 -14.51
CA THR A 102 21.42 25.22 -15.23
C THR A 102 19.93 24.84 -15.36
N PRO A 103 19.02 25.80 -15.66
CA PRO A 103 17.60 25.50 -15.83
C PRO A 103 17.32 24.40 -16.86
N ALA A 104 18.03 24.42 -17.99
CA ALA A 104 17.88 23.41 -19.04
C ALA A 104 18.36 22.02 -18.58
N GLU A 105 19.46 21.94 -17.84
CA GLU A 105 19.96 20.67 -17.28
C GLU A 105 19.04 20.11 -16.20
N TYR A 106 18.44 20.99 -15.38
CA TYR A 106 17.43 20.60 -14.41
C TYR A 106 16.23 19.96 -15.11
N GLU A 107 15.64 20.64 -16.10
CA GLU A 107 14.46 20.13 -16.83
C GLU A 107 14.74 18.78 -17.50
N ILE A 108 15.91 18.63 -18.14
CA ILE A 108 16.30 17.38 -18.79
C ILE A 108 16.47 16.27 -17.75
N LEU A 109 17.18 16.53 -16.66
CA LEU A 109 17.48 15.51 -15.66
C LEU A 109 16.22 15.10 -14.87
N GLU A 110 15.37 16.07 -14.52
CA GLU A 110 14.04 15.83 -13.93
C GLU A 110 13.20 14.91 -14.82
N TYR A 111 13.10 15.24 -16.11
CA TYR A 111 12.36 14.43 -17.08
C TYR A 111 12.91 13.00 -17.18
N LEU A 112 14.24 12.84 -17.23
CA LEU A 112 14.88 11.53 -17.31
C LEU A 112 14.62 10.66 -16.07
N ILE A 113 14.71 11.24 -14.87
CA ILE A 113 14.46 10.56 -13.60
C ILE A 113 12.99 10.11 -13.52
N GLN A 114 12.05 10.99 -13.89
CA GLN A 114 10.62 10.68 -13.86
C GLN A 114 10.22 9.59 -14.87
N GLN A 115 10.88 9.52 -16.03
CA GLN A 115 10.56 8.52 -17.07
C GLN A 115 11.21 7.15 -16.84
N HIS A 116 12.39 7.08 -16.21
CA HIS A 116 13.17 5.84 -16.15
C HIS A 116 13.27 5.16 -14.79
N GLY A 117 12.70 5.73 -13.71
CA GLY A 117 12.61 5.05 -12.41
C GLY A 117 13.93 4.44 -11.92
N TYR A 118 15.03 5.19 -12.07
CA TYR A 118 16.32 4.85 -11.46
C TYR A 118 16.41 5.47 -10.09
#